data_AF-N8XRS7-F1
#
_entry.id   AF-N8XRS7-F1
#
_cell.length_a   1.000
_cell.length_b   1.000
_cell.length_c   1.000
_cell.angle_alpha   90.00
_cell.angle_beta   90.00
_cell.angle_gamma   90.00
#
_symmetry.space_group_name_H-M   'P 1'
#
loop_
_entity.id
_entity.type
_entity.pdbx_description
1 polymer ?
#
loop_
_entity_poly.entity_id
_entity_poly.type
_entity_poly.pdbx_seq_one_letter_code
_entity_poly.pdbx_strand_id
1 'polypeptide(L)'
;MTLPYKKYTYILGLVCLSLLASSCSTASEKKHEISHQSQIHKASSNPAKLKNDDGFLITLLPYNSNAHLNCILSAQRMNCGSINLIDSVGLIKVYKFMNPSYGDSVVFPETRAGVLLIASPSTSEGETPEINLTTVNRFGLVKSITLDASKNIIINQKYEVLYKENGKDLKLKLNEQGDFVK
;
A
#
# COMPACT_ATOMS: atom_id res chain seq x y z
N MET A 1 -44.32 15.94 -31.83
CA MET A 1 -44.40 14.86 -30.82
C MET A 1 -43.42 15.20 -29.71
N THR A 2 -43.94 15.78 -28.62
CA THR A 2 -43.17 16.27 -27.48
C THR A 2 -43.60 15.49 -26.24
N LEU A 3 -42.68 14.74 -25.63
CA LEU A 3 -42.90 14.04 -24.36
C LEU A 3 -42.57 14.95 -23.17
N PRO A 4 -43.33 14.89 -22.05
CA PRO A 4 -43.20 15.85 -20.97
C PRO A 4 -42.17 15.43 -19.91
N TYR A 5 -41.39 16.42 -19.46
CA TYR A 5 -40.53 16.37 -18.28
C TYR A 5 -41.35 16.26 -16.98
N LYS A 6 -41.03 15.28 -16.11
CA LYS A 6 -41.51 15.24 -14.72
C LYS A 6 -40.45 15.82 -13.78
N LYS A 7 -40.80 16.90 -13.07
CA LYS A 7 -40.04 17.48 -11.96
C LYS A 7 -40.42 16.75 -10.67
N TYR A 8 -39.45 16.30 -9.90
CA TYR A 8 -39.64 15.86 -8.52
C TYR A 8 -39.12 16.94 -7.57
N THR A 9 -40.04 17.54 -6.81
CA THR A 9 -39.77 18.49 -5.74
C THR A 9 -39.71 17.71 -4.43
N TYR A 10 -38.59 17.76 -3.72
CA TYR A 10 -38.46 17.18 -2.37
C TYR A 10 -38.66 18.29 -1.34
N ILE A 11 -39.69 18.15 -0.50
CA ILE A 11 -40.03 19.08 0.58
C ILE A 11 -39.18 18.71 1.80
N LEU A 12 -38.37 19.68 2.26
CA LEU A 12 -37.58 19.59 3.48
C LEU A 12 -38.48 19.91 4.68
N GLY A 13 -38.80 18.91 5.51
CA GLY A 13 -39.58 19.09 6.74
C GLY A 13 -38.68 19.44 7.93
N LEU A 14 -38.72 20.70 8.35
CA LEU A 14 -38.21 21.21 9.63
C LEU A 14 -39.22 20.85 10.74
N VAL A 15 -38.77 20.19 11.81
CA VAL A 15 -39.55 20.10 13.05
C VAL A 15 -38.71 20.69 14.18
N CYS A 16 -39.07 21.91 14.56
CA CYS A 16 -38.82 22.44 15.90
C CYS A 16 -39.66 21.66 16.91
N LEU A 17 -39.12 21.37 18.09
CA LEU A 17 -39.93 21.49 19.31
C LEU A 17 -39.03 21.79 20.51
N SER A 18 -39.53 22.73 21.30
CA SER A 18 -38.86 23.51 22.32
C SER A 18 -39.37 23.17 23.73
N LEU A 19 -38.65 23.68 24.75
CA LEU A 19 -39.05 23.89 26.16
C LEU A 19 -38.93 22.63 27.06
N LEU A 20 -38.48 22.69 28.31
CA LEU A 20 -38.76 23.69 29.35
C LEU A 20 -37.57 23.91 30.30
N ALA A 21 -37.56 25.13 30.83
CA ALA A 21 -36.78 25.56 31.99
C ALA A 21 -37.32 24.98 33.31
N SER A 22 -36.45 24.80 34.29
CA SER A 22 -36.81 24.82 35.72
C SER A 22 -35.80 25.65 36.51
N SER A 23 -36.29 26.42 37.47
CA SER A 23 -35.62 27.56 38.11
C SER A 23 -34.99 27.22 39.48
N CYS A 24 -34.18 28.18 39.96
CA CYS A 24 -33.78 28.49 41.36
C CYS A 24 -32.75 27.56 42.06
N SER A 25 -31.78 28.04 42.84
CA SER A 25 -31.28 29.40 43.13
C SER A 25 -29.99 29.31 43.97
N THR A 26 -29.34 30.48 44.14
CA THR A 26 -28.30 30.87 45.11
C THR A 26 -26.84 30.84 44.64
N ALA A 27 -26.23 32.02 44.80
CA ALA A 27 -24.89 32.38 44.43
C ALA A 27 -23.88 31.98 45.53
N SER A 28 -22.70 31.52 45.13
CA SER A 28 -21.47 31.70 45.90
C SER A 28 -20.24 31.58 44.98
N GLU A 29 -19.67 32.75 44.71
CA GLU A 29 -18.25 33.10 44.57
C GLU A 29 -17.22 32.08 44.03
N LYS A 30 -16.71 32.41 42.83
CA LYS A 30 -15.30 32.36 42.36
C LYS A 30 -14.40 31.23 42.88
N LYS A 31 -14.07 30.28 41.99
CA LYS A 31 -12.67 29.97 41.64
C LYS A 31 -12.57 29.22 40.31
N HIS A 32 -11.59 29.63 39.51
CA HIS A 32 -11.28 29.11 38.17
C HIS A 32 -11.21 27.59 38.12
N GLU A 33 -12.15 27.00 37.37
CA GLU A 33 -12.10 25.65 36.83
C GLU A 33 -11.44 25.75 35.44
N ILE A 34 -10.29 25.10 35.25
CA ILE A 34 -9.91 24.62 33.92
C ILE A 34 -10.07 23.11 34.00
N SER A 35 -11.29 22.69 33.68
CA SER A 35 -11.69 21.31 33.50
C SER A 35 -10.79 20.67 32.44
N HIS A 36 -10.22 19.52 32.80
CA HIS A 36 -9.65 18.57 31.84
C HIS A 36 -10.77 18.07 30.93
N GLN A 37 -11.11 18.86 29.92
CA GLN A 37 -11.97 18.41 28.85
C GLN A 37 -11.12 17.53 27.94
N SER A 38 -11.16 16.24 28.24
CA SER A 38 -10.72 15.16 27.38
C SER A 38 -11.40 15.29 26.02
N GLN A 39 -10.82 16.09 25.13
CA GLN A 39 -10.99 15.90 23.70
C GLN A 39 -10.36 14.55 23.38
N ILE A 40 -11.16 13.49 23.50
CA ILE A 40 -10.96 12.29 22.70
C ILE A 40 -11.22 12.74 21.26
N HIS A 41 -10.23 13.41 20.68
CA HIS A 41 -10.01 13.35 19.27
C HIS A 41 -9.80 11.87 19.00
N LYS A 42 -10.87 11.22 18.55
CA LYS A 42 -10.82 9.93 17.88
C LYS A 42 -10.04 10.21 16.59
N ALA A 43 -8.72 10.30 16.72
CA ALA A 43 -7.82 10.25 15.60
C ALA A 43 -8.17 8.95 14.90
N SER A 44 -8.86 9.08 13.77
CA SER A 44 -8.92 8.05 12.75
C SER A 44 -7.49 7.91 12.24
N SER A 45 -6.64 7.30 13.07
CA SER A 45 -5.30 6.91 12.69
C SER A 45 -5.48 5.70 11.82
N ASN A 46 -5.73 5.95 10.53
CA ASN A 46 -5.18 5.01 9.56
C ASN A 46 -3.70 4.92 9.94
N PRO A 47 -3.21 3.72 10.32
CA PRO A 47 -1.82 3.58 10.72
C PRO A 47 -0.96 4.16 9.60
N ALA A 48 -0.10 5.11 9.95
CA ALA A 48 0.75 5.78 8.98
C ALA A 48 1.51 4.68 8.22
N LYS A 49 1.36 4.66 6.90
CA LYS A 49 2.04 3.66 6.06
C LYS A 49 3.55 3.83 6.27
N LEU A 50 4.23 2.72 6.56
CA LEU A 50 5.66 2.70 6.82
C LEU A 50 6.46 3.07 5.55
N LYS A 51 7.56 3.80 5.74
CA LYS A 51 8.50 4.16 4.68
C LYS A 51 9.88 3.59 4.99
N ASN A 52 10.67 3.31 3.95
CA ASN A 52 12.09 3.03 4.10
C ASN A 52 12.90 4.35 4.23
N ASP A 53 14.21 4.23 4.43
CA ASP A 53 15.12 5.37 4.61
C ASP A 53 15.20 6.28 3.38
N ASP A 54 14.87 5.75 2.19
CA ASP A 54 14.78 6.50 0.94
C ASP A 54 13.41 7.19 0.73
N GLY A 55 12.49 7.03 1.67
CA GLY A 55 11.18 7.69 1.67
C GLY A 55 10.07 6.97 0.88
N PHE A 56 10.33 5.76 0.37
CA PHE A 56 9.35 4.94 -0.33
C PHE A 56 8.44 4.18 0.64
N LEU A 57 7.15 4.11 0.32
CA LEU A 57 6.19 3.31 1.07
C LEU A 57 6.51 1.82 0.93
N ILE A 58 6.54 1.11 2.07
CA ILE A 58 6.89 -0.30 2.12
C ILE A 58 5.64 -1.17 1.91
N THR A 59 5.72 -2.15 1.02
CA THR A 59 4.74 -3.25 0.91
C THR A 59 5.12 -4.34 1.91
N LEU A 60 4.23 -4.66 2.85
CA LEU A 60 4.48 -5.70 3.85
C LEU A 60 4.37 -7.11 3.24
N LEU A 61 5.14 -8.03 3.79
CA LEU A 61 5.06 -9.46 3.46
C LEU A 61 3.91 -10.12 4.25
N PRO A 62 3.22 -11.14 3.69
CA PRO A 62 3.52 -11.79 2.42
C PRO A 62 3.05 -10.99 1.19
N TYR A 63 3.86 -11.04 0.13
CA TYR A 63 3.56 -10.47 -1.17
C TYR A 63 2.84 -11.48 -2.08
N ASN A 64 2.03 -10.96 -3.00
CA ASN A 64 1.32 -11.73 -4.02
C ASN A 64 1.37 -10.95 -5.35
N SER A 65 1.95 -11.55 -6.40
CA SER A 65 2.09 -10.86 -7.69
C SER A 65 0.76 -10.57 -8.37
N ASN A 66 -0.26 -11.43 -8.21
CA ASN A 66 -1.58 -11.15 -8.77
C ASN A 66 -2.19 -9.91 -8.11
N ALA A 67 -2.04 -9.73 -6.80
CA ALA A 67 -2.50 -8.53 -6.11
C ALA A 67 -1.79 -7.27 -6.63
N HIS A 68 -0.48 -7.37 -6.89
CA HIS A 68 0.31 -6.28 -7.45
C HIS A 68 -0.13 -5.94 -8.89
N LEU A 69 -0.21 -6.92 -9.78
CA LEU A 69 -0.61 -6.70 -11.18
C LEU A 69 -2.06 -6.20 -11.27
N ASN A 70 -2.98 -6.76 -10.48
CA ASN A 70 -4.37 -6.29 -10.44
C ASN A 70 -4.48 -4.86 -9.90
N CYS A 71 -3.64 -4.48 -8.94
CA CYS A 71 -3.59 -3.12 -8.43
C CYS A 71 -3.18 -2.11 -9.52
N ILE A 72 -2.20 -2.46 -10.35
CA ILE A 72 -1.76 -1.64 -11.50
C ILE A 72 -2.88 -1.45 -12.51
N LEU A 73 -3.65 -2.52 -12.78
CA LEU A 73 -4.76 -2.51 -13.74
C LEU A 73 -6.05 -1.90 -13.17
N SER A 74 -6.13 -1.67 -11.85
CA SER A 74 -7.33 -1.16 -11.20
C SER A 74 -7.58 0.32 -11.54
N ALA A 75 -8.85 0.68 -11.71
CA ALA A 75 -9.27 2.09 -11.80
C ALA A 75 -9.01 2.87 -10.48
N GLN A 76 -8.75 2.17 -9.37
CA GLN A 76 -8.50 2.73 -8.05
C GLN A 76 -7.07 2.43 -7.57
N ARG A 77 -6.05 2.77 -8.37
CA ARG A 77 -4.62 2.55 -8.05
C ARG A 77 -4.17 3.12 -6.69
N MET A 78 -4.91 4.09 -6.15
CA MET A 78 -4.65 4.69 -4.84
C MET A 78 -5.08 3.80 -3.66
N ASN A 79 -5.87 2.74 -3.90
CA ASN A 79 -6.39 1.84 -2.88
C ASN A 79 -6.12 0.38 -3.24
N CYS A 80 -4.88 -0.05 -3.03
CA CYS A 80 -4.44 -1.40 -3.36
C CYS A 80 -4.26 -2.32 -2.14
N GLY A 81 -5.00 -2.04 -1.06
CA GLY A 81 -4.90 -2.80 0.18
C GLY A 81 -3.47 -2.76 0.73
N SER A 82 -2.80 -3.92 0.74
CA SER A 82 -1.42 -4.07 1.24
C SER A 82 -0.33 -3.67 0.23
N ILE A 83 -0.66 -3.49 -1.04
CA ILE A 83 0.28 -3.10 -2.08
C ILE A 83 0.49 -1.58 -2.04
N ASN A 84 1.74 -1.16 -1.94
CA ASN A 84 2.14 0.23 -2.05
C ASN A 84 2.95 0.41 -3.33
N LEU A 85 2.26 0.83 -4.40
CA LEU A 85 2.88 1.13 -5.69
C LEU A 85 3.82 2.32 -5.57
N ILE A 86 4.97 2.19 -6.23
CA ILE A 86 5.95 3.24 -6.43
C ILE A 86 6.10 3.40 -7.93
N ASP A 87 5.87 4.62 -8.42
CA ASP A 87 6.00 4.90 -9.85
C ASP A 87 7.45 4.69 -10.30
N SER A 88 7.60 4.12 -11.50
CA SER A 88 8.91 3.75 -12.06
C SER A 88 9.87 4.95 -12.13
N VAL A 89 9.36 6.14 -12.48
CA VAL A 89 10.16 7.37 -12.56
C VAL A 89 10.70 7.80 -11.20
N GLY A 90 9.87 7.77 -10.16
CA GLY A 90 10.25 8.05 -8.78
C GLY A 90 11.28 7.06 -8.25
N LEU A 91 11.09 5.77 -8.55
CA LEU A 91 12.02 4.71 -8.16
C LEU A 91 13.40 4.90 -8.79
N ILE A 92 13.49 5.12 -10.11
CA ILE A 92 14.75 5.22 -10.86
C ILE A 92 15.58 6.44 -10.44
N LYS A 93 14.93 7.53 -10.00
CA LYS A 93 15.65 8.70 -9.48
C LYS A 93 16.53 8.36 -8.27
N VAL A 94 16.08 7.43 -7.43
CA VAL A 94 16.81 6.96 -6.25
C VAL A 94 17.66 5.74 -6.61
N TYR A 95 17.07 4.73 -7.26
CA TYR A 95 17.70 3.47 -7.63
C TYR A 95 18.03 3.43 -9.12
N LYS A 96 19.13 4.10 -9.51
CA LYS A 96 19.54 4.28 -10.92
C LYS A 96 19.83 2.99 -11.70
N PHE A 97 20.01 1.87 -11.02
CA PHE A 97 20.22 0.56 -11.65
C PHE A 97 18.92 -0.10 -12.13
N MET A 98 17.75 0.43 -11.76
CA MET A 98 16.45 -0.12 -12.16
C MET A 98 16.21 0.10 -13.66
N ASN A 99 15.62 -0.89 -14.33
CA ASN A 99 15.32 -0.79 -15.76
C ASN A 99 14.14 0.17 -15.99
N PRO A 100 14.29 1.19 -16.86
CA PRO A 100 13.22 2.14 -17.18
C PRO A 100 12.00 1.52 -17.87
N SER A 101 12.10 0.31 -18.43
CA SER A 101 10.95 -0.38 -19.01
C SER A 101 10.03 -1.03 -17.97
N TYR A 102 10.45 -1.12 -16.71
CA TYR A 102 9.62 -1.70 -15.65
C TYR A 102 8.46 -0.79 -15.28
N GLY A 103 7.33 -1.42 -14.95
CA GLY A 103 6.14 -0.73 -14.45
C GLY A 103 6.27 -0.32 -12.98
N ASP A 104 5.16 0.19 -12.43
CA ASP A 104 5.06 0.56 -11.01
C ASP A 104 5.47 -0.62 -10.14
N SER A 105 6.40 -0.36 -9.24
CA SER A 105 7.07 -1.40 -8.46
C SER A 105 6.64 -1.37 -7.00
N VAL A 106 7.05 -2.39 -6.25
CA VAL A 106 6.92 -2.41 -4.79
C VAL A 106 8.29 -2.58 -4.14
N VAL A 107 8.49 -1.87 -3.04
CA VAL A 107 9.66 -2.01 -2.16
C VAL A 107 9.23 -2.76 -0.90
N PHE A 108 10.02 -3.74 -0.48
CA PHE A 108 9.79 -4.53 0.73
C PHE A 108 10.58 -3.98 1.93
N PRO A 109 10.25 -4.39 3.17
CA PRO A 109 11.13 -4.11 4.29
C PRO A 109 12.53 -4.67 4.01
N GLU A 110 13.55 -3.99 4.51
CA GLU A 110 14.91 -4.51 4.46
C GLU A 110 15.04 -5.75 5.35
N THR A 111 15.82 -6.74 4.92
CA THR A 111 16.13 -7.89 5.77
C THR A 111 17.03 -7.47 6.94
N ARG A 112 17.12 -8.33 7.97
CA ARG A 112 18.05 -8.09 9.10
C ARG A 112 19.52 -7.99 8.67
N ALA A 113 19.89 -8.55 7.52
CA ALA A 113 21.24 -8.50 6.97
C ALA A 113 21.53 -7.20 6.18
N GLY A 114 20.54 -6.32 6.05
CA GLY A 114 20.66 -5.11 5.25
C GLY A 114 20.51 -5.38 3.75
N VAL A 115 19.54 -6.23 3.38
CA VAL A 115 19.23 -6.52 1.97
C VAL A 115 17.87 -5.92 1.63
N LEU A 116 17.87 -4.97 0.70
CA LEU A 116 16.67 -4.42 0.08
C LEU A 116 16.18 -5.38 -1.01
N LEU A 117 14.87 -5.56 -1.10
CA LEU A 117 14.22 -6.28 -2.19
C LEU A 117 13.16 -5.39 -2.84
N ILE A 118 13.12 -5.42 -4.17
CA ILE A 118 12.19 -4.68 -5.01
C ILE A 118 11.56 -5.67 -6.00
N ALA A 119 10.23 -5.62 -6.15
CA ALA A 119 9.53 -6.37 -7.19
C ALA A 119 8.97 -5.39 -8.23
N SER A 120 9.38 -5.58 -9.48
CA SER A 120 9.06 -4.70 -10.60
C SER A 120 8.42 -5.48 -11.73
N PRO A 121 7.18 -5.16 -12.13
CA PRO A 121 6.51 -5.86 -13.21
C PRO A 121 7.11 -5.50 -14.56
N SER A 122 7.16 -6.49 -15.44
CA SER A 122 7.44 -6.33 -16.86
C SER A 122 6.56 -7.25 -17.69
N THR A 123 6.70 -7.13 -18.99
CA THR A 123 6.10 -8.04 -19.94
C THR A 123 7.21 -8.59 -20.81
N SER A 124 7.27 -9.91 -20.95
CA SER A 124 8.16 -10.57 -21.91
C SER A 124 7.81 -10.20 -23.35
N GLU A 125 8.69 -10.53 -24.30
CA GLU A 125 8.41 -10.35 -25.74
C GLU A 125 7.15 -11.11 -26.19
N GLY A 126 6.83 -12.23 -25.55
CA GLY A 126 5.64 -13.03 -25.81
C GLY A 126 4.39 -12.61 -25.04
N GLU A 127 4.32 -11.37 -24.57
CA GLU A 127 3.21 -10.80 -23.79
C GLU A 127 2.89 -11.50 -22.46
N THR A 128 3.79 -12.38 -21.99
CA THR A 128 3.63 -13.05 -20.69
C THR A 128 4.03 -12.08 -19.57
N PRO A 129 3.20 -11.88 -18.54
CA PRO A 129 3.51 -11.00 -17.43
C PRO A 129 4.63 -11.60 -16.58
N GLU A 130 5.57 -10.75 -16.17
CA GLU A 130 6.74 -11.13 -15.37
C GLU A 130 6.87 -10.23 -14.15
N ILE A 131 7.53 -10.75 -13.11
CA ILE A 131 8.06 -9.94 -12.01
C ILE A 131 9.58 -10.07 -11.99
N ASN A 132 10.25 -8.93 -12.08
CA ASN A 132 11.68 -8.81 -11.83
C ASN A 132 11.89 -8.58 -10.34
N LEU A 133 12.55 -9.51 -9.68
CA LEU A 133 12.97 -9.38 -8.29
C LEU A 133 14.41 -8.87 -8.28
N THR A 134 14.59 -7.63 -7.82
CA THR A 134 15.91 -6.99 -7.73
C THR A 134 16.28 -6.78 -6.27
N THR A 135 17.48 -7.19 -5.89
CA THR A 135 18.02 -7.02 -4.55
C THR A 135 19.21 -6.07 -4.56
N VAL A 136 19.39 -5.34 -3.46
CA VAL A 136 20.59 -4.56 -3.19
C VAL A 136 21.02 -4.89 -1.77
N ASN A 137 22.26 -5.36 -1.59
CA ASN A 137 22.78 -5.57 -0.25
C ASN A 137 23.44 -4.31 0.31
N ARG A 138 23.83 -4.35 1.59
CA ARG A 138 24.52 -3.26 2.30
C ARG A 138 25.79 -2.72 1.64
N PHE A 139 26.39 -3.45 0.70
CA PHE A 139 27.57 -3.04 -0.06
C PHE A 139 27.20 -2.42 -1.42
N GLY A 140 25.91 -2.26 -1.72
CA GLY A 140 25.42 -1.76 -3.00
C GLY A 140 25.49 -2.79 -4.13
N LEU A 141 25.76 -4.07 -3.84
CA LEU A 141 25.77 -5.10 -4.89
C LEU A 141 24.35 -5.46 -5.27
N VAL A 142 24.09 -5.41 -6.57
CA VAL A 142 22.77 -5.64 -7.16
C VAL A 142 22.68 -7.05 -7.75
N LYS A 143 21.58 -7.76 -7.48
CA LYS A 143 21.23 -9.02 -8.13
C LYS A 143 19.79 -8.97 -8.60
N SER A 144 19.49 -9.63 -9.71
CA SER A 144 18.13 -9.69 -10.23
C SER A 144 17.80 -11.07 -10.78
N ILE A 145 16.55 -11.48 -10.63
CA ILE A 145 15.95 -12.61 -11.34
C ILE A 145 14.60 -12.18 -11.92
N THR A 146 14.21 -12.80 -13.02
CA THR A 146 12.91 -12.59 -13.65
C THR A 146 12.11 -13.88 -13.53
N LEU A 147 10.86 -13.76 -13.09
CA LEU A 147 9.96 -14.89 -12.88
C LEU A 147 8.64 -14.66 -13.62
N ASP A 148 8.13 -15.72 -14.23
CA ASP A 148 6.79 -15.74 -14.82
C ASP A 148 5.72 -15.51 -13.74
N ALA A 149 4.98 -14.42 -13.90
CA ALA A 149 3.95 -14.00 -12.96
C ALA A 149 2.55 -14.54 -13.32
N SER A 150 2.39 -15.23 -14.45
CA SER A 150 1.13 -15.81 -14.91
C SER A 150 0.55 -16.85 -13.95
N LYS A 151 1.41 -17.47 -13.13
CA LYS A 151 1.05 -18.48 -12.13
C LYS A 151 1.14 -18.02 -10.68
N ASN A 152 1.13 -16.71 -10.45
CA ASN A 152 1.29 -16.05 -9.16
C ASN A 152 2.63 -16.37 -8.47
N ILE A 153 3.27 -15.33 -7.95
CA ILE A 153 4.49 -15.41 -7.15
C ILE A 153 4.17 -14.93 -5.75
N ILE A 154 4.58 -15.71 -4.75
CA ILE A 154 4.41 -15.36 -3.34
C ILE A 154 5.78 -15.16 -2.71
N ILE A 155 5.96 -14.07 -1.99
CA ILE A 155 7.13 -13.88 -1.13
C ILE A 155 6.64 -13.89 0.31
N ASN A 156 7.04 -14.86 1.10
CA ASN A 156 6.55 -15.01 2.48
C ASN A 156 7.34 -14.13 3.48
N GLN A 157 6.97 -14.14 4.76
CA GLN A 157 7.66 -13.31 5.78
C GLN A 157 9.14 -13.70 6.01
N LYS A 158 9.59 -14.85 5.50
CA LYS A 158 10.98 -15.32 5.56
C LYS A 158 11.76 -14.98 4.29
N TYR A 159 11.19 -14.18 3.39
CA TYR A 159 11.76 -13.87 2.08
C TYR A 159 12.03 -15.12 1.23
N GLU A 160 11.20 -16.16 1.41
CA GLU A 160 11.15 -17.28 0.48
C GLU A 160 10.20 -16.94 -0.66
N VAL A 161 10.70 -17.05 -1.89
CA VAL A 161 9.98 -16.82 -3.14
C VAL A 161 9.41 -18.15 -3.61
N LEU A 162 8.09 -18.28 -3.60
CA LEU A 162 7.34 -19.42 -4.08
C LEU A 162 6.79 -19.09 -5.46
N TYR A 163 7.09 -19.92 -6.46
CA TYR A 163 6.71 -19.71 -7.85
C TYR A 163 6.50 -21.05 -8.56
N LYS A 164 5.93 -21.02 -9.76
CA LYS A 164 5.75 -22.19 -10.60
C LYS A 164 6.58 -22.09 -11.86
N GLU A 165 7.24 -23.18 -12.23
CA GLU A 165 7.97 -23.31 -13.48
C GLU A 165 7.70 -24.71 -14.06
N ASN A 166 7.33 -24.79 -15.33
CA ASN A 166 7.00 -26.06 -16.00
C ASN A 166 6.00 -26.93 -15.20
N GLY A 167 5.02 -26.28 -14.57
CA GLY A 167 3.98 -26.92 -13.76
C GLY A 167 4.42 -27.39 -12.37
N LYS A 168 5.69 -27.20 -11.98
CA LYS A 168 6.22 -27.60 -10.67
C LYS A 168 6.27 -26.40 -9.73
N ASP A 169 5.88 -26.63 -8.48
CA ASP A 169 6.09 -25.66 -7.39
C ASP A 169 7.58 -25.62 -7.02
N LEU A 170 8.18 -24.43 -7.09
CA LEU A 170 9.57 -24.17 -6.79
C LEU A 170 9.68 -23.12 -5.68
N LYS A 171 10.84 -23.12 -5.02
CA LYS A 171 11.18 -22.18 -3.96
C LYS A 171 12.59 -21.65 -4.16
N LEU A 172 12.75 -20.36 -3.93
CA LEU A 172 14.05 -19.71 -3.72
C LEU A 172 14.05 -19.05 -2.35
N LYS A 173 15.21 -19.00 -1.70
CA LYS A 173 15.44 -18.25 -0.48
C LYS A 173 16.38 -17.09 -0.79
N LEU A 174 16.05 -15.91 -0.26
CA LEU A 174 16.98 -14.78 -0.26
C LEU A 174 18.05 -14.99 0.83
N ASN A 175 19.33 -15.04 0.46
CA ASN A 175 20.43 -15.14 1.42
C ASN A 175 20.85 -13.75 1.94
N GLU A 176 21.82 -13.71 2.86
CA GLU A 176 22.31 -12.47 3.48
C GLU A 176 23.12 -11.57 2.53
N GLN A 177 23.58 -12.12 1.40
CA GLN A 177 24.32 -11.42 0.36
C GLN A 177 23.40 -10.82 -0.71
N GLY A 178 22.10 -11.13 -0.68
CA GLY A 178 21.13 -10.71 -1.67
C GLY A 178 20.95 -11.68 -2.84
N ASP A 179 21.56 -12.86 -2.82
CA ASP A 179 21.36 -13.88 -3.85
C ASP A 179 20.10 -14.71 -3.59
N PHE A 180 19.48 -15.14 -4.69
CA PHE A 180 18.38 -16.11 -4.66
C PHE A 180 18.94 -17.53 -4.80
N VAL A 181 18.84 -18.32 -3.73
CA VAL A 181 19.35 -19.69 -3.65
C VAL A 181 18.21 -20.71 -3.57
N LYS A 182 18.40 -21.90 -4.15
CA LYS A 182 17.41 -23.00 -4.07
C LYS A 182 17.42 -23.68 -2.70
#